data_AF-A0A2G2GCL1-F1
#
_entry.id   AF-A0A2G2GCL1-F1
#
_cell.length_a   1.000
_cell.length_b   1.000
_cell.length_c   1.000
_cell.angle_alpha   90.00
_cell.angle_beta   90.00
_cell.angle_gamma   90.00
#
_symmetry.space_group_name_H-M   'P 1'
#
loop_
_entity.id
_entity.type
_entity.pdbx_description
1 polymer ?
#
loop_
_entity_poly.entity_id
_entity_poly.type
_entity_poly.pdbx_seq_one_letter_code
_entity_poly.pdbx_strand_id
1 'polypeptide(L)'
;MAMAEQHRKIPVSLFILRISIALFLAPWVVEKFTQPETTAKIFAHFYRVNDLPVMGSYVIGVLWALLLLAFVTGFKKRISYGLVMVLHGCVVLATWKHLLPFLESYNHLFLASIPALGAMITLYALRDLDDKWSFS
;
A
#
# COMPACT_ATOMS: atom_id res chain seq x y z
N MET A 1 32.43 12.99 -9.59
CA MET A 1 31.22 13.84 -9.43
C MET A 1 29.90 13.06 -9.54
N ALA A 2 29.67 12.27 -10.59
CA ALA A 2 28.41 11.52 -10.77
C ALA A 2 28.01 10.63 -9.59
N MET A 3 28.95 9.88 -9.01
CA MET A 3 28.71 9.02 -7.83
C MET A 3 28.25 9.80 -6.58
N ALA A 4 28.84 10.98 -6.33
CA ALA A 4 28.49 11.82 -5.18
C ALA A 4 27.10 12.47 -5.35
N GLU A 5 26.68 12.73 -6.58
CA GLU A 5 25.35 13.26 -6.88
C GLU A 5 24.27 12.18 -6.78
N GLN A 6 24.57 10.98 -7.27
CA GLN A 6 23.72 9.80 -7.11
C GLN A 6 23.46 9.48 -5.63
N HIS A 7 24.49 9.63 -4.79
CA HIS A 7 24.39 9.42 -3.34
C HIS A 7 23.43 10.40 -2.62
N ARG A 8 23.16 11.57 -3.21
CA ARG A 8 22.20 12.54 -2.68
C ARG A 8 20.79 12.38 -3.28
N LYS A 9 20.69 12.02 -4.55
CA LYS A 9 19.39 11.93 -5.25
C LYS A 9 18.60 10.69 -4.87
N ILE A 10 19.26 9.53 -4.73
CA ILE A 10 18.56 8.26 -4.43
C ILE A 10 17.74 8.34 -3.15
N PRO A 11 18.28 8.75 -1.99
CA PRO A 11 17.51 8.74 -0.75
C PRO A 11 16.33 9.72 -0.77
N VAL A 12 16.48 10.86 -1.45
CA VAL A 12 15.38 11.83 -1.63
C VAL A 12 14.28 11.25 -2.52
N SER A 13 14.65 10.60 -3.64
CA SER A 13 13.69 9.95 -4.53
C SER A 13 12.91 8.83 -3.81
N LEU A 14 13.59 8.02 -3.00
CA LEU A 14 12.95 6.95 -2.23
C LEU A 14 12.02 7.51 -1.13
N PHE A 15 12.40 8.60 -0.48
CA PHE A 15 11.53 9.29 0.46
C PHE A 15 10.26 9.82 -0.20
N ILE A 16 10.39 10.48 -1.36
CA ILE A 16 9.24 10.94 -2.14
C ILE A 16 8.34 9.75 -2.51
N LEU A 17 8.93 8.64 -2.93
CA LEU A 17 8.21 7.42 -3.26
C LEU A 17 7.45 6.86 -2.05
N ARG A 18 8.11 6.80 -0.87
CA ARG A 18 7.51 6.36 0.40
C ARG A 18 6.30 7.20 0.79
N ILE A 19 6.44 8.53 0.76
CA ILE A 19 5.32 9.43 1.09
C ILE A 19 4.20 9.32 0.06
N SER A 20 4.53 9.22 -1.23
CA SER A 20 3.53 9.06 -2.29
C SER A 20 2.73 7.76 -2.15
N ILE A 21 3.39 6.64 -1.84
CA ILE A 21 2.73 5.37 -1.52
C ILE A 21 1.83 5.53 -0.29
N ALA A 22 2.31 6.20 0.75
CA ALA A 22 1.51 6.39 1.96
C ALA A 22 0.26 7.22 1.70
N LEU A 23 0.36 8.29 0.90
CA LEU A 23 -0.79 9.11 0.49
C LEU A 23 -1.77 8.32 -0.38
N PHE A 24 -1.27 7.45 -1.25
CA PHE A 24 -2.12 6.54 -2.04
C PHE A 24 -2.88 5.54 -1.16
N LEU A 25 -2.26 5.04 -0.08
CA LEU A 25 -2.87 4.08 0.84
C LEU A 25 -3.75 4.72 1.92
N ALA A 26 -3.53 5.99 2.27
CA ALA A 26 -4.23 6.64 3.37
C ALA A 26 -5.77 6.66 3.24
N PRO A 27 -6.37 6.95 2.07
CA PRO A 27 -7.83 6.88 1.89
C PRO A 27 -8.38 5.49 2.24
N TRP A 28 -7.64 4.43 1.89
CA TRP A 28 -8.01 3.08 2.24
C TRP A 28 -7.98 2.85 3.74
N VAL A 29 -7.09 3.46 4.51
CA VAL A 29 -7.13 3.33 5.98
C VAL A 29 -8.31 4.11 6.57
N VAL A 30 -8.51 5.36 6.11
CA VAL A 30 -9.57 6.25 6.60
C VAL A 30 -10.96 5.64 6.40
N GLU A 31 -11.20 5.04 5.23
CA GLU A 31 -12.47 4.40 4.88
C GLU A 31 -12.92 3.34 5.90
N LYS A 32 -12.00 2.68 6.62
CA LYS A 32 -12.33 1.59 7.55
C LYS A 32 -13.03 2.14 8.79
N PHE A 33 -12.82 3.41 9.08
CA PHE A 33 -13.44 4.14 10.18
C PHE A 33 -14.67 4.92 9.73
N THR A 34 -14.65 5.51 8.52
CA THR A 34 -15.72 6.39 8.04
C THR A 34 -16.83 5.66 7.27
N GLN A 35 -16.52 4.52 6.64
CA GLN A 35 -17.44 3.71 5.84
C GLN A 35 -17.23 2.20 6.12
N PRO A 36 -17.48 1.73 7.35
CA PRO A 36 -17.24 0.34 7.73
C PRO A 36 -18.05 -0.68 6.89
N GLU A 37 -19.21 -0.28 6.36
CA GLU A 37 -20.03 -1.11 5.47
C GLU A 37 -19.35 -1.38 4.13
N THR A 38 -18.56 -0.42 3.61
CA THR A 38 -17.77 -0.61 2.40
C THR A 38 -16.70 -1.68 2.61
N THR A 39 -16.05 -1.68 3.78
CA THR A 39 -15.11 -2.74 4.15
C THR A 39 -15.79 -4.10 4.19
N ALA A 40 -16.97 -4.21 4.79
CA ALA A 40 -17.73 -5.46 4.81
C ALA A 40 -18.06 -5.97 3.40
N LYS A 41 -18.47 -5.08 2.48
CA LYS A 41 -18.73 -5.44 1.07
C LYS A 41 -17.47 -5.93 0.35
N ILE A 42 -16.34 -5.27 0.54
CA ILE A 42 -15.04 -5.70 -0.02
C ILE A 42 -14.66 -7.09 0.52
N PHE A 43 -14.84 -7.31 1.82
CA PHE A 43 -14.55 -8.59 2.48
C PHE A 43 -15.44 -9.73 1.98
N ALA A 44 -16.73 -9.48 1.78
CA ALA A 44 -17.63 -10.46 1.20
C ALA A 44 -17.24 -10.79 -0.25
N HIS A 45 -17.00 -9.77 -1.08
CA HIS A 45 -16.75 -9.95 -2.50
C HIS A 45 -15.39 -10.60 -2.81
N PHE A 46 -14.32 -10.08 -2.20
CA PHE A 46 -12.94 -10.49 -2.53
C PHE A 46 -12.37 -11.56 -1.61
N TYR A 47 -12.86 -11.64 -0.37
CA TYR A 47 -12.28 -12.52 0.66
C TYR A 47 -13.25 -13.59 1.17
N ARG A 48 -14.50 -13.61 0.66
CA ARG A 48 -15.56 -14.55 1.06
C ARG A 48 -15.88 -14.54 2.56
N VAL A 49 -15.65 -13.39 3.21
CA VAL A 49 -16.01 -13.15 4.60
C VAL A 49 -17.32 -12.38 4.61
N ASN A 50 -18.42 -13.09 4.79
CA ASN A 50 -19.75 -12.49 4.87
C ASN A 50 -19.99 -11.92 6.29
N ASP A 51 -20.86 -10.92 6.37
CA ASP A 51 -21.37 -10.36 7.63
C ASP A 51 -20.28 -9.85 8.59
N LEU A 52 -19.21 -9.25 8.04
CA LEU A 52 -18.17 -8.60 8.84
C LEU A 52 -18.81 -7.50 9.72
N PRO A 53 -18.72 -7.59 11.06
CA PRO A 53 -19.29 -6.58 11.93
C PRO A 53 -18.51 -5.27 11.82
N VAL A 54 -19.16 -4.14 12.16
CA VAL A 54 -18.53 -2.81 12.19
C VAL A 54 -17.24 -2.80 13.02
N MET A 55 -17.26 -3.46 14.19
CA MET A 55 -16.07 -3.62 15.02
C MET A 55 -14.93 -4.34 14.31
N GLY A 56 -15.23 -5.31 13.44
CA GLY A 56 -14.23 -5.99 12.60
C GLY A 56 -13.55 -5.02 11.64
N SER A 57 -14.32 -4.14 10.98
CA SER A 57 -13.78 -3.07 10.14
C SER A 57 -12.83 -2.16 10.92
N TYR A 58 -13.21 -1.74 12.13
CA TYR A 58 -12.36 -0.88 12.96
C TYR A 58 -11.07 -1.56 13.40
N VAL A 59 -11.10 -2.84 13.77
CA VAL A 59 -9.90 -3.61 14.11
C VAL A 59 -8.95 -3.66 12.91
N ILE A 60 -9.46 -3.97 11.72
CA ILE A 60 -8.67 -3.96 10.48
C ILE A 60 -8.09 -2.56 10.23
N GLY A 61 -8.91 -1.52 10.40
CA GLY A 61 -8.49 -0.12 10.27
C GLY A 61 -7.33 0.24 11.20
N VAL A 62 -7.39 -0.15 12.48
CA VAL A 62 -6.31 0.10 13.46
C VAL A 62 -5.03 -0.62 13.06
N LEU A 63 -5.12 -1.90 12.70
CA LEU A 63 -3.95 -2.68 12.28
C LEU A 63 -3.29 -2.05 11.04
N TRP A 64 -4.10 -1.63 10.07
CA TRP A 64 -3.59 -0.99 8.86
C TRP A 64 -3.03 0.41 9.13
N ALA A 65 -3.66 1.19 10.02
CA ALA A 65 -3.14 2.49 10.45
C ALA A 65 -1.76 2.35 11.12
N LEU A 66 -1.59 1.38 12.02
CA LEU A 66 -0.31 1.11 12.67
C LEU A 66 0.77 0.69 11.65
N LEU A 67 0.40 -0.17 10.69
CA LEU A 67 1.30 -0.54 9.61
C LEU A 67 1.69 0.67 8.74
N LEU A 68 0.73 1.53 8.39
CA LEU A 68 0.96 2.71 7.58
C LEU A 68 1.84 3.73 8.32
N LEU A 69 1.65 3.90 9.62
CA LEU A 69 2.52 4.73 10.46
C LEU A 69 3.94 4.18 10.48
N ALA A 70 4.11 2.88 10.73
CA ALA A 70 5.43 2.24 10.68
C ALA A 70 6.11 2.35 9.31
N PHE A 71 5.33 2.28 8.23
CA PHE A 71 5.80 2.48 6.86
C PHE A 71 6.26 3.93 6.62
N VAL A 72 5.45 4.93 6.97
CA VAL A 72 5.77 6.36 6.78
C VAL A 72 7.03 6.76 7.53
N THR A 73 7.16 6.29 8.77
CA THR A 73 8.30 6.58 9.64
C THR A 73 9.53 5.76 9.27
N GLY A 74 9.44 4.83 8.32
CA GLY A 74 10.56 3.94 7.99
C GLY A 74 10.96 3.00 9.13
N PHE A 75 10.06 2.77 10.10
CA PHE A 75 10.30 1.85 11.21
C PHE A 75 10.31 0.40 10.71
N LYS A 76 11.36 -0.35 11.05
CA LYS A 76 11.57 -1.74 10.62
C LYS A 76 11.26 -1.96 9.13
N LYS A 77 11.93 -1.21 8.24
CA LYS A 77 11.69 -1.18 6.78
C LYS A 77 11.48 -2.55 6.14
N ARG A 78 12.28 -3.56 6.51
CA ARG A 78 12.14 -4.93 5.99
C ARG A 78 10.78 -5.55 6.30
N ILE A 79 10.18 -5.21 7.44
CA ILE A 79 8.85 -5.69 7.84
C ILE A 79 7.78 -4.74 7.30
N SER A 80 7.85 -3.44 7.61
CA SER A 80 6.79 -2.48 7.26
C SER A 80 6.62 -2.35 5.74
N TYR A 81 7.71 -2.19 4.97
CA TYR A 81 7.64 -2.04 3.52
C TYR A 81 7.27 -3.37 2.87
N GLY A 82 7.77 -4.47 3.42
CA GLY A 82 7.44 -5.82 2.96
C GLY A 82 5.95 -6.13 3.11
N LEU A 83 5.37 -5.83 4.28
CA LEU A 83 3.94 -6.01 4.52
C LEU A 83 3.09 -5.13 3.63
N VAL A 84 3.42 -3.85 3.46
CA VAL A 84 2.71 -2.95 2.53
C VAL A 84 2.74 -3.50 1.10
N MET A 85 3.91 -3.91 0.62
CA MET A 85 4.09 -4.48 -0.71
C MET A 85 3.29 -5.77 -0.89
N VAL A 86 3.37 -6.71 0.06
CA VAL A 86 2.70 -8.02 -0.05
C VAL A 86 1.19 -7.86 0.04
N LEU A 87 0.68 -7.08 1.00
CA LEU A 87 -0.77 -6.86 1.14
C LEU A 87 -1.36 -6.19 -0.10
N HIS A 88 -0.69 -5.17 -0.65
CA HIS A 88 -1.13 -4.55 -1.91
C HIS A 88 -1.01 -5.52 -3.09
N GLY A 89 0.03 -6.35 -3.14
CA GLY A 89 0.17 -7.42 -4.13
C GLY A 89 -0.97 -8.43 -4.08
N CYS A 90 -1.42 -8.83 -2.89
CA CYS A 90 -2.60 -9.67 -2.71
C CYS A 90 -3.87 -9.01 -3.26
N VAL A 91 -4.04 -7.69 -3.08
CA VAL A 91 -5.15 -6.94 -3.66
C VAL A 91 -5.08 -6.94 -5.19
N VAL A 92 -3.91 -6.70 -5.79
CA VAL A 92 -3.72 -6.77 -7.25
C VAL A 92 -4.11 -8.15 -7.79
N LEU A 93 -3.65 -9.22 -7.12
CA LEU A 93 -4.00 -10.59 -7.49
C LEU A 93 -5.48 -10.89 -7.32
N ALA A 94 -6.11 -10.45 -6.23
CA ALA A 94 -7.54 -10.66 -5.99
C ALA A 94 -8.41 -9.91 -7.01
N THR A 95 -7.92 -8.81 -7.56
CA THR A 95 -8.64 -7.92 -8.46
C THR A 95 -8.27 -8.10 -9.94
N TRP A 96 -7.47 -9.12 -10.30
CA TRP A 96 -6.88 -9.28 -11.64
C TRP A 96 -7.86 -9.15 -12.82
N LYS A 97 -9.11 -9.62 -12.65
CA LYS A 97 -10.14 -9.51 -13.69
C LYS A 97 -10.54 -8.07 -14.02
N HIS A 98 -10.41 -7.15 -13.06
CA HIS A 98 -10.69 -5.73 -13.24
C HIS A 98 -9.58 -5.01 -14.04
N LEU A 99 -8.41 -5.64 -14.21
CA LEU A 99 -7.27 -5.10 -14.95
C LEU A 99 -7.31 -5.41 -16.46
N LEU A 100 -8.15 -6.35 -16.88
CA LEU A 100 -8.15 -6.85 -18.26
C LEU A 100 -9.25 -6.17 -19.09
N PRO A 101 -8.90 -5.38 -20.14
CA PRO A 101 -9.85 -4.54 -20.87
C PRO A 101 -10.90 -5.31 -21.69
N PHE A 102 -10.70 -6.62 -21.87
CA PHE A 102 -11.59 -7.50 -22.61
C PHE A 102 -12.57 -8.28 -21.73
N LEU A 103 -12.58 -8.05 -20.41
CA LEU A 103 -13.56 -8.62 -19.48
C LEU A 103 -14.63 -7.59 -19.13
N GLU A 104 -15.87 -8.03 -18.92
CA GLU A 104 -16.97 -7.16 -18.50
C GLU A 104 -16.70 -6.46 -17.15
N SER A 105 -15.92 -7.08 -16.28
CA SER A 105 -15.50 -6.52 -14.99
C SER A 105 -14.43 -5.43 -15.10
N TYR A 106 -13.95 -5.10 -16.29
CA TYR A 106 -12.88 -4.13 -16.48
C TYR A 106 -13.21 -2.78 -15.84
N ASN A 107 -12.26 -2.25 -15.08
CA ASN A 107 -12.35 -0.91 -14.53
C ASN A 107 -10.98 -0.26 -14.53
N HIS A 108 -10.82 0.78 -15.37
CA HIS A 108 -9.55 1.49 -15.55
C HIS A 108 -8.97 2.08 -14.27
N LEU A 109 -9.79 2.36 -13.24
CA LEU A 109 -9.30 2.83 -11.93
C LEU A 109 -8.40 1.80 -11.24
N PHE A 110 -8.61 0.50 -11.48
CA PHE A 110 -7.78 -0.57 -10.92
C PHE A 110 -6.39 -0.59 -11.55
N LEU A 111 -6.19 -0.01 -12.74
CA LEU A 111 -4.87 0.04 -13.38
C LEU A 111 -3.85 0.79 -12.54
N ALA A 112 -4.28 1.74 -11.68
CA ALA A 112 -3.40 2.45 -10.75
C ALA A 112 -2.71 1.49 -9.75
N SER A 113 -3.28 0.31 -9.51
CA SER A 113 -2.69 -0.69 -8.62
C SER A 113 -1.38 -1.30 -9.15
N ILE A 114 -1.18 -1.32 -10.47
CA ILE A 114 0.03 -1.86 -11.13
C ILE A 114 1.26 -0.98 -10.89
N PRO A 115 1.30 0.31 -11.26
CA PRO A 115 2.44 1.18 -10.97
C PRO A 115 2.62 1.39 -9.47
N ALA A 116 1.54 1.39 -8.67
CA ALA A 116 1.66 1.43 -7.21
C ALA A 116 2.40 0.20 -6.66
N LEU A 117 2.09 -1.01 -7.15
CA LEU A 117 2.84 -2.22 -6.78
C LEU A 117 4.30 -2.13 -7.23
N GLY A 118 4.56 -1.65 -8.45
CA GLY A 118 5.93 -1.44 -8.95
C GLY A 118 6.73 -0.46 -8.08
N ALA A 119 6.11 0.62 -7.61
CA ALA A 119 6.69 1.56 -6.67
C ALA A 119 7.02 0.89 -5.32
N MET A 120 6.10 0.09 -4.77
CA MET A 120 6.32 -0.64 -3.52
C MET A 120 7.45 -1.67 -3.64
N ILE A 121 7.52 -2.41 -4.75
CA ILE A 121 8.61 -3.35 -5.04
C ILE A 121 9.94 -2.61 -5.11
N THR A 122 9.99 -1.48 -5.82
CA THR A 122 11.19 -0.65 -5.96
C THR A 122 11.66 -0.16 -4.59
N LEU A 123 10.75 0.38 -3.78
CA LEU A 123 11.05 0.88 -2.45
C LEU A 123 11.51 -0.26 -1.51
N TYR A 124 10.90 -1.44 -1.59
CA TYR A 124 11.32 -2.60 -0.79
C TYR A 124 12.69 -3.14 -1.19
N ALA A 125 12.98 -3.20 -2.49
CA ALA A 125 14.27 -3.63 -3.03
C ALA A 125 15.40 -2.68 -2.63
N LEU A 126 15.12 -1.37 -2.62
CA LEU A 126 16.09 -0.32 -2.31
C LEU A 126 15.96 0.24 -0.89
N ARG A 127 15.24 -0.44 0.01
CA ARG A 127 14.90 0.05 1.36
C ARG A 127 16.11 0.46 2.19
N ASP A 128 17.26 -0.17 1.97
CA ASP A 128 18.49 0.09 2.71
C ASP A 128 19.11 1.45 2.31
N LEU A 129 18.71 2.01 1.16
CA LEU A 129 19.09 3.34 0.66
C LEU A 129 18.07 4.44 1.01
N ASP A 130 16.90 4.06 1.54
CA ASP A 130 15.83 4.98 1.92
C ASP A 130 16.07 5.55 3.34
N ASP A 131 17.05 6.44 3.49
CA ASP A 131 17.52 6.91 4.79
C ASP A 131 16.82 8.18 5.32
N LYS A 132 16.22 8.98 4.43
CA LYS A 132 15.66 10.29 4.79
C LYS A 132 14.40 10.12 5.65
N TRP A 133 14.41 10.82 6.79
CA TRP A 133 13.30 10.83 7.76
C TRP A 133 12.84 9.43 8.16
N SER A 134 13.77 8.48 8.27
CA SER A 134 13.50 7.09 8.61
C SER A 134 14.08 6.74 9.99
N PHE A 135 13.32 6.01 10.81
CA PHE A 135 13.73 5.56 12.15
C PHE A 135 14.17 4.08 12.14
N SER A 136 15.07 3.75 11.21
CA SER A 136 15.59 2.39 10.99
C SER A 136 16.95 2.17 11.64
#